data_AF-A0A9D8N2G9-F1
#
_entry.id   AF-A0A9D8N2G9-F1
#
_cell.length_a   1.000
_cell.length_b   1.000
_cell.length_c   1.000
_cell.angle_alpha   90.00
_cell.angle_beta   90.00
_cell.angle_gamma   90.00
#
_symmetry.space_group_name_H-M   'P 1'
#
loop_
_entity.id
_entity.type
_entity.pdbx_description
1 polymer ?
#
loop_
_entity_poly.entity_id
_entity_poly.type
_entity_poly.pdbx_seq_one_letter_code
_entity_poly.pdbx_strand_id
1 'polypeptide(L)'
;MKKQFLFLLCVMLFGATSAWADSGLYLMGVEMPSTSDWSCTTNSFLNLNGGLLNGTISYDAETKTMTFDYVQAVVYDDTRILYNKNVPGLKIVFNNWATLISSYCVFRLDKDTEIQGPASDNNLVQFEARGNNSQCIYCPNETNLTIKDFGKLKMTSKYRAMHTKGTWVNVYNSNIY
;
A
#
# COMPACT_ATOMS: atom_id res chain seq x y z
N MET A 1 23.32 -17.30 -26.04
CA MET A 1 22.84 -15.91 -25.89
C MET A 1 22.40 -15.71 -24.45
N LYS A 2 23.20 -15.04 -23.63
CA LYS A 2 22.86 -14.70 -22.23
C LYS A 2 22.32 -13.27 -22.23
N LYS A 3 21.05 -13.08 -21.89
CA LYS A 3 20.47 -11.75 -21.65
C LYS A 3 21.13 -11.20 -20.38
N GLN A 4 22.00 -10.21 -20.53
CA GLN A 4 22.59 -9.50 -19.40
C GLN A 4 21.51 -8.63 -18.77
N PHE A 5 21.21 -8.91 -17.51
CA PHE A 5 20.41 -8.06 -16.64
C PHE A 5 21.18 -6.76 -16.43
N LEU A 6 20.68 -5.66 -16.97
CA LEU A 6 21.24 -4.33 -16.73
C LEU A 6 20.75 -3.87 -15.35
N PHE A 7 21.64 -3.96 -14.36
CA PHE A 7 21.46 -3.36 -13.04
C PHE A 7 21.70 -1.86 -13.20
N LEU A 8 20.64 -1.05 -13.18
CA LEU A 8 20.75 0.40 -13.35
C LEU A 8 21.30 1.01 -12.05
N LEU A 9 22.59 1.34 -12.05
CA LEU A 9 23.23 2.17 -11.05
C LEU A 9 22.89 3.64 -11.36
N CYS A 10 22.13 4.31 -10.50
CA CYS A 10 21.80 5.73 -10.64
C CYS A 10 23.07 6.61 -10.64
N VAL A 11 23.52 7.03 -11.82
CA VAL A 11 24.45 8.15 -11.97
C VAL A 11 23.62 9.43 -11.92
N MET A 12 23.71 10.17 -10.82
CA MET A 12 23.07 11.49 -10.69
C MET A 12 23.77 12.49 -11.61
N LEU A 13 23.19 12.74 -12.78
CA LEU A 13 23.51 13.90 -13.60
C LEU A 13 22.78 15.10 -12.98
N PHE A 14 23.54 16.00 -12.35
CA PHE A 14 23.03 17.27 -11.85
C PHE A 14 22.54 18.15 -13.01
N GLY A 15 21.22 18.21 -13.20
CA GLY A 15 20.54 19.20 -14.03
C GLY A 15 19.37 19.76 -13.26
N ALA A 16 19.41 21.07 -13.00
CA ALA A 16 18.36 21.92 -12.39
C ALA A 16 17.56 21.31 -11.23
N THR A 17 17.81 21.82 -10.02
CA THR A 17 17.00 21.56 -8.84
C THR A 17 15.55 22.01 -9.07
N SER A 18 14.66 21.10 -9.49
CA SER A 18 13.28 21.23 -9.05
C SER A 18 13.30 21.01 -7.54
N ALA A 19 12.73 21.94 -6.78
CA ALA A 19 12.35 21.63 -5.41
C ALA A 19 11.57 20.31 -5.46
N TRP A 20 12.01 19.30 -4.72
CA TRP A 20 11.38 17.98 -4.70
C TRP A 20 9.93 18.23 -4.25
N ALA A 21 9.00 18.22 -5.19
CA ALA A 21 7.61 18.41 -4.88
C ALA A 21 7.18 17.19 -4.06
N ASP A 22 6.74 17.42 -2.81
CA ASP A 22 6.18 16.39 -1.93
C ASP A 22 5.13 15.61 -2.74
N SER A 23 5.44 14.35 -3.08
CA SER A 23 4.54 13.50 -3.86
C SER A 23 3.26 13.21 -3.08
N GLY A 24 3.34 13.30 -1.76
CA GLY A 24 2.27 12.94 -0.84
C GLY A 24 1.89 11.48 -0.91
N LEU A 25 2.76 10.60 -1.39
CA LEU A 25 2.57 9.15 -1.38
C LEU A 25 3.76 8.48 -0.70
N TYR A 26 3.49 7.74 0.38
CA TYR A 26 4.53 7.08 1.15
C TYR A 26 4.27 5.59 1.27
N LEU A 27 5.24 4.78 0.88
CA LEU A 27 5.26 3.33 1.10
C LEU A 27 6.22 3.04 2.25
N MET A 28 5.70 2.49 3.35
CA MET A 28 6.48 2.14 4.53
C MET A 28 7.38 3.30 5.01
N GLY A 29 6.83 4.52 5.00
CA GLY A 29 7.54 5.74 5.42
C GLY A 29 8.50 6.34 4.38
N VAL A 30 8.77 5.65 3.27
CA VAL A 30 9.56 6.20 2.16
C VAL A 30 8.65 6.89 1.16
N GLU A 31 9.00 8.11 0.78
CA GLU A 31 8.26 8.88 -0.21
C GLU A 31 8.47 8.30 -1.63
N MET A 32 7.38 8.09 -2.34
CA MET A 32 7.40 7.61 -3.72
C MET A 32 7.64 8.77 -4.68
N PRO A 33 8.32 8.56 -5.82
CA PRO A 33 8.48 9.60 -6.83
C PRO A 33 7.14 10.02 -7.42
N SER A 34 6.99 11.31 -7.73
CA SER A 34 5.75 11.87 -8.30
C SER A 34 5.70 11.81 -9.83
N THR A 35 6.84 11.64 -10.51
CA THR A 35 6.95 11.76 -11.98
C THR A 35 7.66 10.60 -12.65
N SER A 36 7.97 9.53 -11.93
CA SER A 36 8.65 8.36 -12.50
C SER A 36 8.14 7.09 -11.87
N ASP A 37 8.15 6.01 -12.64
CA ASP A 37 7.83 4.70 -12.13
C ASP A 37 8.85 4.26 -11.07
N TRP A 38 8.39 3.38 -10.19
CA TRP A 38 9.19 2.87 -9.10
C TRP A 38 8.81 1.44 -8.76
N SER A 39 9.76 0.65 -8.27
CA SER A 39 9.47 -0.68 -7.75
C SER A 39 10.44 -1.09 -6.66
N CYS A 40 9.99 -2.02 -5.82
CA CYS A 40 10.82 -2.73 -4.87
C CYS A 40 10.42 -4.21 -4.80
N THR A 41 11.34 -5.01 -4.27
CA THR A 41 11.18 -6.46 -4.13
C THR A 41 11.54 -6.91 -2.72
N THR A 42 11.37 -8.20 -2.42
CA THR A 42 11.80 -8.85 -1.19
C THR A 42 13.13 -8.32 -0.64
N ASN A 43 13.20 -8.11 0.67
CA ASN A 43 14.31 -7.51 1.43
C ASN A 43 14.46 -5.99 1.28
N SER A 44 13.44 -5.31 0.75
CA SER A 44 13.35 -3.84 0.83
C SER A 44 12.85 -3.40 2.22
N PHE A 45 13.32 -2.24 2.69
CA PHE A 45 12.89 -1.60 3.94
C PHE A 45 13.17 -2.38 5.25
N LEU A 46 14.20 -3.23 5.27
CA LEU A 46 14.52 -4.08 6.43
C LEU A 46 14.92 -3.32 7.71
N ASN A 47 15.17 -2.01 7.59
CA ASN A 47 15.43 -1.13 8.73
C ASN A 47 14.18 -0.80 9.55
N LEU A 48 12.98 -1.14 9.07
CA LEU A 48 11.70 -0.81 9.70
C LEU A 48 11.18 -1.92 10.61
N ASN A 49 12.01 -2.45 11.52
CA ASN A 49 11.60 -3.52 12.46
C ASN A 49 10.66 -4.55 11.78
N GLY A 50 11.03 -5.02 10.59
CA GLY A 50 10.07 -5.44 9.57
C GLY A 50 10.59 -5.14 8.17
N GLY A 51 9.69 -4.90 7.21
CA GLY A 51 9.98 -4.57 5.82
C GLY A 51 9.11 -5.36 4.82
N LEU A 52 9.54 -5.36 3.56
CA LEU A 52 8.98 -6.21 2.51
C LEU A 52 9.65 -7.59 2.58
N LEU A 53 8.96 -8.55 3.18
CA LEU A 53 9.45 -9.91 3.43
C LEU A 53 9.27 -10.85 2.24
N ASN A 54 8.32 -10.54 1.36
CA ASN A 54 8.11 -11.27 0.11
C ASN A 54 7.41 -10.42 -0.94
N GLY A 55 7.65 -10.72 -2.22
CA GLY A 55 6.90 -10.22 -3.35
C GLY A 55 7.47 -8.94 -3.96
N THR A 56 6.64 -8.31 -4.79
CA THR A 56 6.97 -7.08 -5.51
C THR A 56 5.90 -6.03 -5.27
N ILE A 57 6.33 -4.80 -5.04
CA ILE A 57 5.46 -3.62 -5.04
C ILE A 57 5.98 -2.68 -6.11
N SER A 58 5.09 -2.22 -7.00
CA SER A 58 5.44 -1.21 -8.02
C SER A 58 4.46 -0.05 -8.00
N TYR A 59 4.92 1.10 -8.49
CA TYR A 59 4.13 2.30 -8.69
C TYR A 59 4.36 2.80 -10.12
N ASP A 60 3.27 2.95 -10.86
CA ASP A 60 3.20 3.62 -12.15
C ASP A 60 2.74 5.06 -11.91
N ALA A 61 3.60 6.03 -12.24
CA ALA A 61 3.35 7.44 -11.95
C ALA A 61 2.35 8.07 -12.94
N GLU A 62 2.26 7.57 -14.18
CA GLU A 62 1.35 8.07 -15.21
C GLU A 62 -0.10 7.72 -14.84
N THR A 63 -0.33 6.46 -14.48
CA THR A 63 -1.66 5.95 -14.14
C THR A 63 -2.00 6.08 -12.66
N LYS A 64 -1.02 6.46 -11.82
CA LYS A 64 -1.12 6.52 -10.35
C LYS A 64 -1.56 5.19 -9.76
N THR A 65 -0.95 4.10 -10.24
CA THR A 65 -1.31 2.74 -9.87
C THR A 65 -0.21 2.11 -9.03
N MET A 66 -0.51 1.79 -7.78
CA MET A 66 0.34 0.96 -6.93
C MET A 66 -0.10 -0.50 -7.03
N THR A 67 0.80 -1.38 -7.46
CA THR A 67 0.53 -2.81 -7.65
C THR A 67 1.24 -3.64 -6.60
N PHE A 68 0.52 -4.57 -5.98
CA PHE A 68 1.00 -5.56 -5.03
C PHE A 68 0.90 -6.95 -5.64
N ASP A 69 2.03 -7.65 -5.73
CA ASP A 69 2.10 -9.00 -6.30
C ASP A 69 2.86 -9.97 -5.37
N TYR A 70 2.15 -11.01 -4.88
CA TYR A 70 2.66 -12.00 -3.93
C TYR A 70 3.28 -11.40 -2.66
N VAL A 71 2.65 -10.37 -2.09
CA VAL A 71 3.29 -9.49 -1.09
C VAL A 71 3.14 -9.99 0.34
N GLN A 72 4.24 -10.03 1.07
CA GLN A 72 4.23 -10.04 2.54
C GLN A 72 5.00 -8.81 3.05
N ALA A 73 4.31 -7.89 3.73
CA ALA A 73 4.93 -6.70 4.29
C ALA A 73 4.50 -6.49 5.75
N VAL A 74 5.48 -6.15 6.59
CA VAL A 74 5.28 -5.97 8.03
C VAL A 74 5.98 -4.69 8.45
N VAL A 75 5.29 -3.80 9.16
CA VAL A 75 5.90 -2.60 9.76
C VAL A 75 5.41 -2.41 11.19
N TYR A 76 6.31 -1.95 12.06
CA TYR A 76 5.98 -1.59 13.44
C TYR A 76 6.26 -0.10 13.70
N ASP A 77 6.29 0.31 14.98
CA ASP A 77 6.72 1.65 15.40
C ASP A 77 5.93 2.81 14.76
N ASP A 78 4.60 2.72 14.86
CA ASP A 78 3.63 3.68 14.30
C ASP A 78 3.73 3.94 12.78
N THR A 79 4.39 3.02 12.06
CA THR A 79 4.54 3.08 10.60
C THR A 79 3.34 2.45 9.89
N ARG A 80 2.99 3.02 8.73
CA ARG A 80 1.90 2.55 7.85
C ARG A 80 2.51 1.81 6.67
N ILE A 81 1.79 0.84 6.11
CA ILE A 81 2.24 0.22 4.85
C ILE A 81 2.13 1.25 3.72
N LEU A 82 0.99 1.93 3.62
CA LEU A 82 0.78 2.99 2.64
C LEU A 82 0.12 4.22 3.26
N TYR A 83 0.60 5.39 2.89
CA TYR A 83 -0.03 6.66 3.20
C TYR A 83 -0.22 7.48 1.93
N ASN A 84 -1.46 7.61 1.48
CA ASN A 84 -1.86 8.53 0.42
C ASN A 84 -2.30 9.85 1.05
N LYS A 85 -1.36 10.78 1.19
CA LYS A 85 -1.57 12.13 1.70
C LYS A 85 -2.10 13.07 0.61
N ASN A 86 -1.61 12.94 -0.63
CA ASN A 86 -1.87 13.95 -1.67
C ASN A 86 -1.92 13.43 -3.12
N VAL A 87 -2.24 12.16 -3.36
CA VAL A 87 -2.47 11.63 -4.72
C VAL A 87 -3.97 11.37 -4.94
N PRO A 88 -4.72 12.33 -5.52
CA PRO A 88 -6.12 12.11 -5.89
C PRO A 88 -6.25 11.05 -6.98
N GLY A 89 -7.20 10.13 -6.79
CA GLY A 89 -7.49 9.06 -7.74
C GLY A 89 -6.46 7.94 -7.74
N LEU A 90 -5.73 7.74 -6.64
CA LEU A 90 -4.78 6.64 -6.51
C LEU A 90 -5.50 5.30 -6.71
N LYS A 91 -4.90 4.40 -7.49
CA LYS A 91 -5.35 3.01 -7.62
C LYS A 91 -4.39 2.08 -6.89
N ILE A 92 -4.93 1.20 -6.08
CA ILE A 92 -4.19 0.13 -5.40
C ILE A 92 -4.69 -1.19 -5.96
N VAL A 93 -3.83 -1.93 -6.64
CA VAL A 93 -4.19 -3.18 -7.32
C VAL A 93 -3.44 -4.34 -6.67
N PHE A 94 -4.17 -5.37 -6.28
CA PHE A 94 -3.60 -6.64 -5.82
C PHE A 94 -3.75 -7.67 -6.94
N ASN A 95 -2.64 -8.07 -7.56
CA ASN A 95 -2.67 -9.09 -8.63
C ASN A 95 -2.83 -10.50 -8.07
N ASN A 96 -2.23 -10.75 -6.91
CA ASN A 96 -2.25 -12.04 -6.23
C ASN A 96 -2.45 -11.85 -4.73
N TRP A 97 -2.20 -12.90 -3.94
CA TRP A 97 -2.32 -12.82 -2.49
C TRP A 97 -1.42 -11.73 -1.91
N ALA A 98 -1.86 -11.17 -0.79
CA ALA A 98 -1.07 -10.23 0.00
C ALA A 98 -1.34 -10.40 1.49
N THR A 99 -0.31 -10.22 2.32
CA THR A 99 -0.41 -10.13 3.78
C THR A 99 0.30 -8.86 4.23
N LEU A 100 -0.47 -7.88 4.69
CA LEU A 100 0.02 -6.57 5.09
C LEU A 100 -0.26 -6.35 6.58
N ILE A 101 0.80 -6.13 7.36
CA ILE A 101 0.71 -6.01 8.82
C ILE A 101 1.31 -4.67 9.25
N SER A 102 0.57 -3.90 10.06
CA SER A 102 1.04 -2.65 10.65
C SER A 102 0.71 -2.59 12.16
N SER A 103 1.59 -1.99 12.96
CA SER A 103 1.25 -1.62 14.34
C SER A 103 0.30 -0.40 14.39
N TYR A 104 0.27 0.45 13.37
CA TYR A 104 -0.70 1.53 13.22
C TYR A 104 -1.79 1.09 12.24
N CYS A 105 -2.21 1.93 11.30
CA CYS A 105 -3.08 1.52 10.20
C CYS A 105 -2.29 0.94 9.02
N VAL A 106 -2.85 -0.09 8.36
CA VAL A 106 -2.23 -0.65 7.14
C VAL A 106 -2.22 0.42 6.07
N PHE A 107 -3.39 0.99 5.75
CA PHE A 107 -3.54 2.10 4.82
C PHE A 107 -4.14 3.33 5.49
N ARG A 108 -3.53 4.49 5.24
CA ARG A 108 -4.13 5.80 5.49
C ARG A 108 -4.38 6.52 4.17
N LEU A 109 -5.62 6.90 3.92
CA LEU A 109 -6.07 7.42 2.63
C LEU A 109 -6.76 8.77 2.84
N ASP A 110 -5.98 9.85 2.71
CA ASP A 110 -6.45 11.23 2.90
C ASP A 110 -6.97 11.84 1.58
N LYS A 111 -6.88 11.09 0.46
CA LYS A 111 -7.37 11.42 -0.89
C LYS A 111 -8.09 10.25 -1.55
N ASP A 112 -8.97 10.54 -2.51
CA ASP A 112 -9.76 9.56 -3.25
C ASP A 112 -8.91 8.42 -3.75
N THR A 113 -9.32 7.20 -3.40
CA THR A 113 -8.53 5.98 -3.66
C THR A 113 -9.47 4.83 -4.04
N GLU A 114 -9.06 4.08 -5.04
CA GLU A 114 -9.67 2.80 -5.42
C GLU A 114 -8.74 1.66 -5.00
N ILE A 115 -9.31 0.63 -4.38
CA ILE A 115 -8.62 -0.61 -4.04
C ILE A 115 -9.28 -1.75 -4.80
N GLN A 116 -8.50 -2.42 -5.63
CA GLN A 116 -8.94 -3.55 -6.43
C GLN A 116 -8.20 -4.81 -6.00
N GLY A 117 -8.98 -5.85 -5.70
CA GLY A 117 -8.46 -7.15 -5.34
C GLY A 117 -8.13 -8.04 -6.53
N PRO A 118 -7.51 -9.20 -6.26
CA PRO A 118 -7.56 -10.30 -7.20
C PRO A 118 -8.97 -10.89 -7.15
N ALA A 119 -9.65 -10.95 -8.30
CA ALA A 119 -11.01 -11.50 -8.38
C ALA A 119 -11.09 -13.02 -8.15
N SER A 120 -9.95 -13.70 -7.99
CA SER A 120 -9.87 -15.15 -7.78
C SER A 120 -9.95 -15.52 -6.30
N ASP A 121 -10.84 -16.44 -5.94
CA ASP A 121 -10.99 -16.98 -4.57
C ASP A 121 -9.77 -17.77 -4.07
N ASN A 122 -8.82 -18.09 -4.95
CA ASN A 122 -7.55 -18.72 -4.56
C ASN A 122 -6.57 -17.73 -3.92
N ASN A 123 -6.79 -16.42 -4.13
CA ASN A 123 -5.94 -15.37 -3.60
C ASN A 123 -6.61 -14.70 -2.40
N LEU A 124 -5.97 -14.80 -1.24
CA LEU A 124 -6.37 -14.07 -0.05
C LEU A 124 -5.56 -12.77 0.05
N VAL A 125 -6.25 -11.64 0.14
CA VAL A 125 -5.66 -10.39 0.60
C VAL A 125 -6.01 -10.18 2.07
N GLN A 126 -5.00 -10.09 2.90
CA GLN A 126 -5.12 -9.95 4.34
C GLN A 126 -4.46 -8.66 4.84
N PHE A 127 -5.23 -7.85 5.56
CA PHE A 127 -4.76 -6.69 6.30
C PHE A 127 -4.85 -6.95 7.80
N GLU A 128 -3.79 -6.66 8.53
CA GLU A 128 -3.77 -6.76 9.99
C GLU A 128 -3.21 -5.48 10.63
N ALA A 129 -3.99 -4.87 11.51
CA ALA A 129 -3.65 -3.67 12.26
C ALA A 129 -3.59 -3.98 13.76
N ARG A 130 -2.38 -3.98 14.36
CA ARG A 130 -2.13 -4.59 15.68
C ARG A 130 -2.13 -3.63 16.88
N GLY A 131 -1.99 -2.32 16.65
CA GLY A 131 -1.91 -1.34 17.74
C GLY A 131 -3.24 -1.04 18.43
N ASN A 132 -3.15 -0.29 19.53
CA ASN A 132 -4.26 -0.08 20.45
C ASN A 132 -5.32 0.93 19.95
N ASN A 133 -5.08 1.63 18.84
CA ASN A 133 -6.03 2.53 18.16
C ASN A 133 -5.97 2.36 16.63
N SER A 134 -5.73 1.13 16.19
CA SER A 134 -5.35 0.82 14.82
C SER A 134 -6.53 0.29 14.00
N GLN A 135 -6.63 0.73 12.75
CA GLN A 135 -7.59 0.27 11.74
C GLN A 135 -6.85 -0.31 10.53
N CYS A 136 -7.41 -1.27 9.81
CA CYS A 136 -6.76 -1.71 8.56
C CYS A 136 -6.74 -0.55 7.55
N ILE A 137 -7.88 0.13 7.37
CA ILE A 137 -7.98 1.31 6.49
C ILE A 137 -8.53 2.50 7.28
N TYR A 138 -7.83 3.62 7.21
CA TYR A 138 -8.23 4.89 7.82
C TYR A 138 -8.39 6.00 6.78
N CYS A 139 -9.60 6.55 6.66
CA CYS A 139 -9.92 7.67 5.77
C CYS A 139 -10.45 8.87 6.59
N PRO A 140 -9.58 9.84 6.97
CA PRO A 140 -9.97 10.93 7.87
C PRO A 140 -10.80 12.06 7.23
N ASN A 141 -10.71 12.24 5.91
CA ASN A 141 -11.33 13.36 5.19
C ASN A 141 -12.60 12.92 4.44
N GLU A 142 -13.25 13.85 3.75
CA GLU A 142 -14.26 13.56 2.71
C GLU A 142 -13.58 12.93 1.49
N THR A 143 -13.14 11.70 1.69
CA THR A 143 -12.42 10.88 0.72
C THR A 143 -13.37 9.81 0.21
N ASN A 144 -13.52 9.69 -1.11
CA ASN A 144 -14.17 8.54 -1.71
C ASN A 144 -13.23 7.34 -1.66
N LEU A 145 -13.67 6.26 -1.03
CA LEU A 145 -12.99 4.97 -1.02
C LEU A 145 -13.86 3.94 -1.74
N THR A 146 -13.32 3.40 -2.83
CA THR A 146 -13.94 2.26 -3.55
C THR A 146 -13.12 1.01 -3.29
N ILE A 147 -13.76 -0.08 -2.87
CA ILE A 147 -13.14 -1.40 -2.72
C ILE A 147 -13.93 -2.37 -3.60
N LYS A 148 -13.26 -3.06 -4.52
CA LYS A 148 -13.92 -3.95 -5.50
C LYS A 148 -13.06 -5.15 -5.89
N ASP A 149 -13.71 -6.12 -6.53
CA ASP A 149 -13.09 -7.26 -7.24
C ASP A 149 -12.18 -8.13 -6.37
N PHE A 150 -12.52 -8.31 -5.08
CA PHE A 150 -11.85 -9.29 -4.22
C PHE A 150 -12.59 -10.61 -4.24
N GLY A 151 -11.90 -11.72 -4.57
CA GLY A 151 -12.41 -13.05 -4.24
C GLY A 151 -12.41 -13.28 -2.73
N LYS A 152 -11.27 -12.98 -2.06
CA LYS A 152 -11.18 -13.03 -0.59
C LYS A 152 -10.42 -11.84 -0.02
N LEU A 153 -11.07 -11.10 0.87
CA LEU A 153 -10.50 -10.00 1.63
C LEU A 153 -10.73 -10.21 3.13
N LYS A 154 -9.64 -10.26 3.90
CA LYS A 154 -9.67 -10.38 5.35
C LYS A 154 -9.04 -9.14 5.99
N MET A 155 -9.77 -8.51 6.91
CA MET A 155 -9.26 -7.39 7.70
C MET A 155 -9.36 -7.73 9.19
N THR A 156 -8.23 -7.68 9.89
CA THR A 156 -8.15 -7.93 11.33
C THR A 156 -7.60 -6.69 12.02
N SER A 157 -8.34 -6.16 12.99
CA SER A 157 -7.87 -5.03 13.81
C SER A 157 -8.45 -5.11 15.22
N LYS A 158 -7.78 -4.50 16.20
CA LYS A 158 -8.29 -4.43 17.57
C LYS A 158 -9.48 -3.49 17.73
N TYR A 159 -9.51 -2.41 16.95
CA TYR A 159 -10.55 -1.39 17.08
C TYR A 159 -11.64 -1.59 16.01
N ARG A 160 -11.35 -1.22 14.75
CA ARG A 160 -12.29 -1.29 13.62
C ARG A 160 -11.53 -1.51 12.33
N ALA A 161 -12.00 -2.42 11.48
CA ALA A 161 -11.31 -2.75 10.24
C ALA A 161 -11.22 -1.55 9.28
N MET A 162 -12.27 -0.73 9.21
CA MET A 162 -12.31 0.44 8.32
C MET A 162 -13.01 1.63 8.98
N HIS A 163 -12.49 2.83 8.76
CA HIS A 163 -13.14 4.10 9.09
C HIS A 163 -13.30 4.95 7.82
N THR A 164 -14.55 5.24 7.45
CA THR A 164 -14.95 6.29 6.51
C THR A 164 -15.97 7.19 7.23
N LYS A 165 -15.97 8.51 6.97
CA LYS A 165 -16.77 9.50 7.72
C LYS A 165 -18.25 9.06 7.84
N GLY A 166 -18.68 8.74 9.06
CA GLY A 166 -20.08 8.50 9.45
C GLY A 166 -20.62 7.07 9.28
N THR A 167 -19.98 6.23 8.46
CA THR A 167 -20.42 4.84 8.24
C THR A 167 -19.35 3.88 8.71
N TRP A 168 -19.63 3.21 9.82
CA TRP A 168 -18.77 2.15 10.32
C TRP A 168 -19.04 0.88 9.52
N VAL A 169 -18.10 0.47 8.67
CA VAL A 169 -18.13 -0.90 8.14
C VAL A 169 -17.44 -1.79 9.17
N ASN A 170 -18.27 -2.40 10.01
CA ASN A 170 -17.86 -3.43 10.94
C ASN A 170 -17.50 -4.71 10.15
N VAL A 171 -16.26 -4.80 9.67
CA VAL A 171 -15.70 -6.06 9.17
C VAL A 171 -15.21 -6.87 10.39
N TYR A 172 -16.14 -7.32 11.24
CA TYR A 172 -15.82 -8.31 12.27
C TYR A 172 -16.00 -9.68 11.64
N ASN A 173 -14.92 -10.43 11.47
CA ASN A 173 -14.97 -11.84 11.07
C ASN A 173 -15.80 -12.13 9.81
N SER A 174 -15.85 -11.19 8.85
CA SER A 174 -16.39 -11.55 7.54
C SER A 174 -15.29 -12.27 6.77
N ASN A 175 -15.43 -13.58 6.66
CA ASN A 175 -15.20 -14.14 5.34
C ASN A 175 -16.21 -13.42 4.43
N ILE A 176 -15.76 -12.38 3.71
CA ILE A 176 -16.50 -11.94 2.54
C ILE A 176 -16.27 -13.07 1.54
N TYR A 177 -17.26 -13.95 1.43
CA TYR A 177 -17.38 -14.94 0.36
C TYR A 177 -18.23 -14.31 -0.75
#